data_AF-E3QD00-F1
#
_entry.id   AF-E3QD00-F1
#
_cell.length_a   1.000
_cell.length_b   1.000
_cell.length_c   1.000
_cell.angle_alpha   90.00
_cell.angle_beta   90.00
_cell.angle_gamma   90.00
#
_symmetry.space_group_name_H-M   'P 1'
#
loop_
_entity.id
_entity.type
_entity.pdbx_description
1 polymer ?
#
loop_
_entity_poly.entity_id
_entity_poly.type
_entity_poly.pdbx_seq_one_letter_code
_entity_poly.pdbx_strand_id
1 'polypeptide(L)'
;MRKEEAALNEVTTIQSLEGDRFHEDNVCNQCGHFGHWLGDCVFPDDNGYIKGCPIHNAKGHTWDECPDARKMSLERKIMYVILRRRNKPAIQSTHPWIALVKVALQQGSEAYCWGPSVWTREFVMKMIRGPKADHPWLDFNYGRQLISTLPKDPETMDDPGVLVERRLLWNQVHRPLLKRGEPDDGF
;
A
#
# COMPACT_ATOMS: atom_id res chain seq x y z
N MET A 1 22.17 -4.11 4.94
CA MET A 1 21.31 -3.72 6.08
C MET A 1 20.97 -5.01 6.82
N ARG A 2 21.41 -5.15 8.08
CA ARG A 2 21.21 -6.40 8.84
C ARG A 2 19.75 -6.54 9.30
N LYS A 3 19.31 -7.78 9.57
CA LYS A 3 17.96 -8.16 10.06
C LYS A 3 17.42 -7.24 11.17
N GLU A 4 18.31 -6.74 12.02
CA GLU A 4 18.00 -5.86 13.16
C GLU A 4 17.82 -4.38 12.76
N GLU A 5 18.45 -3.91 11.67
CA GLU A 5 18.28 -2.55 11.15
C GLU A 5 16.99 -2.41 10.32
N ALA A 6 16.58 -3.47 9.62
CA ALA A 6 15.33 -3.45 8.84
C ALA A 6 14.07 -3.53 9.73
N ALA A 7 14.18 -4.20 10.89
CA ALA A 7 13.10 -4.36 11.87
C ALA A 7 12.82 -3.07 12.68
N LEU A 8 13.76 -2.12 12.67
CA LEU A 8 13.72 -0.88 13.46
C LEU A 8 13.80 0.39 12.62
N ASN A 9 13.57 0.32 11.31
CA ASN A 9 13.31 1.54 10.57
C ASN A 9 11.94 2.09 10.99
N GLU A 10 12.00 2.88 12.06
CA GLU A 10 11.29 4.11 12.34
C GLU A 10 11.24 4.99 11.08
N VAL A 11 10.66 4.46 10.00
CA VAL A 11 10.23 5.26 8.88
C VAL A 11 9.06 6.06 9.43
N THR A 12 9.38 7.13 10.15
CA THR A 12 8.57 8.33 10.06
C THR A 12 8.32 8.49 8.58
N THR A 13 7.06 8.62 8.23
CA THR A 13 6.55 8.85 6.88
C THR A 13 7.35 9.95 6.12
N ILE A 14 8.08 10.78 6.88
CA ILE A 14 9.00 11.84 6.49
C ILE A 14 10.31 11.38 5.79
N GLN A 15 10.88 10.21 6.08
CA GLN A 15 12.22 9.87 5.55
C GLN A 15 12.25 9.23 4.15
N SER A 16 11.12 9.17 3.41
CA SER A 16 11.12 8.75 2.00
C SER A 16 10.78 9.89 1.03
N LEU A 17 11.78 10.74 0.81
CA LEU A 17 12.31 11.24 -0.48
C LEU A 17 11.41 11.85 -1.58
N GLU A 18 10.15 12.24 -1.36
CA GLU A 18 9.43 13.11 -2.31
C GLU A 18 8.53 14.14 -1.63
N GLY A 19 9.03 15.37 -1.51
CA GLY A 19 8.21 16.59 -1.44
C GLY A 19 7.31 16.78 -0.22
N ASP A 20 6.40 17.73 -0.40
CA ASP A 20 5.48 18.31 0.58
C ASP A 20 4.34 17.37 1.01
N ARG A 21 4.44 16.05 0.82
CA ARG A 21 3.30 15.10 0.96
C ARG A 21 2.57 15.09 2.30
N PHE A 22 3.19 15.59 3.37
CA PHE A 22 2.60 15.75 4.70
C PHE A 22 2.40 17.21 5.11
N HIS A 23 2.46 18.13 4.15
CA HIS A 23 2.14 19.53 4.37
C HIS A 23 0.70 19.66 4.85
N GLU A 24 0.47 20.55 5.81
CA GLU A 24 -0.84 20.74 6.45
C GLU A 24 -1.95 21.10 5.45
N ASP A 25 -1.62 21.89 4.42
CA ASP A 25 -2.57 22.27 3.37
C ASP A 25 -2.91 21.16 2.35
N ASN A 26 -2.23 20.02 2.39
CA ASN A 26 -2.55 18.92 1.48
C ASN A 26 -3.88 18.28 1.81
N VAL A 27 -4.77 18.18 0.82
CA VAL A 27 -6.02 17.41 0.95
C VAL A 27 -5.84 16.02 0.36
N CYS A 28 -6.05 14.99 1.17
CA CYS A 28 -5.98 13.60 0.73
C CYS A 28 -7.16 13.25 -0.17
N ASN A 29 -6.90 12.86 -1.43
CA ASN A 29 -7.99 12.50 -2.33
C ASN A 29 -8.67 11.15 -2.01
N GLN A 30 -8.13 10.35 -1.09
CA GLN A 30 -8.82 9.14 -0.59
C GLN A 30 -9.89 9.49 0.45
N CYS A 31 -9.51 10.15 1.55
CA CYS A 31 -10.39 10.38 2.71
C CYS A 31 -10.89 11.82 2.87
N GLY A 32 -10.34 12.78 2.13
CA GLY A 32 -10.71 14.20 2.21
C GLY A 32 -10.09 14.96 3.39
N HIS A 33 -9.27 14.32 4.23
CA HIS A 33 -8.62 15.01 5.36
C HIS A 33 -7.32 15.73 4.93
N PHE A 34 -6.98 16.75 5.70
CA PHE A 34 -5.76 17.56 5.53
C PHE A 34 -4.49 16.83 6.00
N GLY A 35 -3.32 17.36 5.66
CA GLY A 35 -2.03 16.94 6.21
C GLY A 35 -1.38 15.71 5.58
N HIS A 36 -1.95 15.12 4.52
CA HIS A 36 -1.32 13.99 3.81
C HIS A 36 -1.85 13.78 2.38
N TRP A 37 -1.08 13.08 1.56
CA TRP A 37 -1.54 12.58 0.25
C TRP A 37 -2.13 11.17 0.34
N LEU A 38 -2.93 10.79 -0.65
CA LEU A 38 -3.60 9.48 -0.65
C LEU A 38 -2.64 8.29 -0.58
N GLY A 39 -1.44 8.41 -1.18
CA GLY A 39 -0.43 7.35 -1.12
C GLY A 39 0.01 6.99 0.30
N ASP A 40 -0.27 7.86 1.26
CA ASP A 40 0.07 7.70 2.68
C ASP A 40 -1.13 7.44 3.58
N CYS A 41 -2.35 7.57 3.03
CA CYS A 41 -3.62 7.44 3.73
C CYS A 41 -3.79 6.05 4.34
N VAL A 42 -4.34 5.97 5.56
CA VAL A 42 -4.66 4.72 6.24
C VAL A 42 -6.14 4.35 6.15
N PHE A 43 -6.98 5.25 5.62
CA PHE A 43 -8.43 5.07 5.51
C PHE A 43 -8.79 4.34 4.19
N PRO A 44 -9.20 3.06 4.24
CA PRO A 44 -9.59 2.30 3.06
C PRO A 44 -10.92 2.78 2.44
N ASP A 45 -11.17 2.36 1.21
CA ASP A 45 -12.49 2.36 0.58
C ASP A 45 -13.35 1.20 1.10
N ASP A 46 -14.61 1.13 0.65
CA ASP A 46 -15.56 0.09 1.07
C ASP A 46 -15.13 -1.33 0.66
N ASN A 47 -14.13 -1.47 -0.21
CA ASN A 47 -13.58 -2.75 -0.66
C ASN A 47 -12.27 -3.12 0.05
N GLY A 48 -11.78 -2.28 0.97
CA GLY A 48 -10.57 -2.51 1.76
C GLY A 48 -9.28 -2.03 1.11
N TYR A 49 -9.35 -1.16 0.11
CA TYR A 49 -8.18 -0.65 -0.64
C TYR A 49 -8.05 0.88 -0.56
N ILE A 50 -6.91 1.42 -0.94
CA ILE A 50 -6.78 2.83 -1.31
C ILE A 50 -7.04 2.99 -2.80
N LYS A 51 -8.05 3.77 -3.17
CA LYS A 51 -8.45 3.96 -4.58
C LYS A 51 -7.89 5.27 -5.13
N GLY A 52 -7.13 5.18 -6.22
CA GLY A 52 -6.56 6.30 -6.95
C GLY A 52 -5.07 6.13 -7.25
N CYS A 53 -4.43 7.19 -7.72
CA CYS A 53 -3.01 7.21 -8.05
C CYS A 53 -2.17 7.76 -6.90
N PRO A 54 -1.36 6.92 -6.22
CA PRO A 54 -0.56 7.33 -5.06
C PRO A 54 0.49 8.38 -5.41
N ILE A 55 0.92 8.47 -6.67
CA ILE A 55 1.94 9.42 -7.15
C ILE A 55 1.38 10.84 -7.21
N HIS A 56 0.18 11.00 -7.75
CA HIS A 56 -0.41 12.32 -8.06
C HIS A 56 -1.42 12.81 -7.02
N ASN A 57 -1.61 12.06 -5.93
CA ASN A 57 -2.70 12.31 -4.98
C ASN A 57 -4.03 12.52 -5.71
N ALA A 58 -4.43 11.63 -6.63
CA ALA A 58 -5.58 11.86 -7.51
C ALA A 58 -6.47 10.61 -7.64
N LYS A 59 -7.75 10.81 -7.92
CA LYS A 59 -8.71 9.73 -8.23
C LYS A 59 -9.12 9.65 -9.71
N GLY A 60 -8.64 10.58 -10.54
CA GLY A 60 -8.92 10.60 -11.99
C GLY A 60 -8.24 9.48 -12.78
N HIS A 61 -7.23 8.84 -12.21
CA HIS A 61 -6.63 7.61 -12.72
C HIS A 61 -6.13 6.75 -11.55
N THR A 62 -5.98 5.45 -11.77
CA THR A 62 -5.45 4.49 -10.80
C THR A 62 -3.95 4.29 -10.94
N TRP A 63 -3.36 3.51 -10.03
CA TRP A 63 -1.97 3.06 -10.16
C TRP A 63 -1.69 2.36 -11.50
N ASP A 64 -2.58 1.48 -11.96
CA ASP A 64 -2.40 0.71 -13.20
C ASP A 64 -2.49 1.56 -14.48
N GLU A 65 -3.26 2.66 -14.40
CA GLU A 65 -3.45 3.62 -15.50
C GLU A 65 -2.38 4.72 -15.52
N CYS A 66 -1.58 4.85 -14.46
CA CYS A 66 -0.64 5.95 -14.32
C CYS A 66 0.54 5.82 -15.29
N PRO A 67 0.77 6.79 -16.20
CA PRO A 67 1.89 6.74 -17.14
C PRO A 67 3.24 6.81 -16.43
N ASP A 68 3.33 7.54 -15.31
CA ASP A 68 4.56 7.67 -14.54
C ASP A 68 4.87 6.40 -13.75
N ALA A 69 3.85 5.73 -13.21
CA ALA A 69 4.03 4.42 -12.59
C ALA A 69 4.59 3.40 -13.60
N ARG A 70 4.15 3.43 -14.86
CA ARG A 70 4.65 2.51 -15.90
C ARG A 70 6.15 2.70 -16.18
N LYS A 71 6.59 3.96 -16.28
CA LYS A 71 7.98 4.34 -16.57
C LYS A 71 8.90 4.30 -15.32
N MET A 72 8.32 4.13 -14.14
CA MET A 72 9.02 4.14 -12.87
C MET A 72 9.96 2.94 -12.69
N SER A 73 11.13 3.18 -12.07
CA SER A 73 12.07 2.12 -11.68
C SER A 73 11.45 1.15 -10.67
N LEU A 74 12.04 -0.04 -10.53
CA LEU A 74 11.55 -1.04 -9.58
C LEU A 74 11.58 -0.53 -8.14
N GLU A 75 12.66 0.15 -7.75
CA GLU A 75 12.85 0.68 -6.40
C GLU A 75 11.77 1.70 -6.04
N ARG A 76 11.44 2.61 -6.98
CA ARG A 76 10.37 3.58 -6.75
C ARG A 76 8.99 2.90 -6.74
N LYS A 77 8.76 1.85 -7.55
CA LYS A 77 7.52 1.05 -7.47
C LYS A 77 7.38 0.38 -6.10
N ILE A 78 8.44 -0.26 -5.60
CA ILE A 78 8.49 -0.86 -4.26
C ILE A 78 8.25 0.21 -3.19
N MET A 79 8.83 1.39 -3.35
CA MET A 79 8.63 2.51 -2.42
C MET A 79 7.15 2.87 -2.31
N TYR A 80 6.47 3.08 -3.44
CA TYR A 80 5.06 3.49 -3.48
C TYR A 80 4.09 2.40 -3.02
N VAL A 81 4.32 1.15 -3.43
CA VAL A 81 3.34 0.06 -3.25
C VAL A 81 3.58 -0.74 -1.97
N ILE A 82 4.83 -0.81 -1.49
CA ILE A 82 5.21 -1.65 -0.34
C ILE A 82 5.66 -0.76 0.82
N LEU A 83 6.76 0.00 0.67
CA LEU A 83 7.38 0.71 1.79
C LEU A 83 6.44 1.72 2.46
N ARG A 84 5.78 2.58 1.67
CA ARG A 84 4.85 3.58 2.22
C ARG A 84 3.54 2.98 2.73
N ARG A 85 3.28 1.72 2.36
CA ARG A 85 2.05 0.98 2.65
C ARG A 85 2.20 -0.07 3.75
N ARG A 86 3.37 -0.18 4.39
CA ARG A 86 3.59 -1.04 5.55
C ARG A 86 2.56 -0.75 6.65
N ASN A 87 1.92 -1.77 7.19
CA ASN A 87 0.80 -1.66 8.14
C ASN A 87 -0.33 -0.72 7.66
N LYS A 88 -0.63 -0.69 6.36
CA LYS A 88 -1.73 0.09 5.79
C LYS A 88 -2.46 -0.71 4.71
N PRO A 89 -3.67 -0.31 4.31
CA PRO A 89 -4.38 -0.94 3.20
C PRO A 89 -3.57 -0.87 1.90
N ALA A 90 -3.70 -1.88 1.05
CA ALA A 90 -3.06 -1.91 -0.26
C ALA A 90 -3.62 -0.82 -1.19
N ILE A 91 -2.76 -0.32 -2.10
CA ILE A 91 -3.23 0.47 -3.25
C ILE A 91 -4.05 -0.46 -4.15
N GLN A 92 -5.22 -0.01 -4.59
CA GLN A 92 -6.06 -0.74 -5.54
C GLN A 92 -5.30 -0.93 -6.85
N SER A 93 -5.07 -2.20 -7.22
CA SER A 93 -4.40 -2.57 -8.47
C SER A 93 -4.88 -3.93 -8.96
N THR A 94 -4.93 -4.13 -10.27
CA THR A 94 -5.18 -5.43 -10.91
C THR A 94 -4.01 -6.40 -10.77
N HIS A 95 -2.87 -5.93 -10.27
CA HIS A 95 -1.67 -6.73 -10.04
C HIS A 95 -1.43 -6.91 -8.54
N PRO A 96 -1.04 -8.11 -8.08
CA PRO A 96 -0.82 -8.33 -6.67
C PRO A 96 0.51 -7.70 -6.27
N TRP A 97 0.53 -6.94 -5.17
CA TRP A 97 1.74 -6.25 -4.70
C TRP A 97 2.90 -7.23 -4.41
N ILE A 98 2.60 -8.49 -4.07
CA ILE A 98 3.60 -9.53 -3.81
C ILE A 98 4.44 -9.85 -5.06
N ALA A 99 3.93 -9.57 -6.26
CA ALA A 99 4.70 -9.72 -7.49
C ALA A 99 5.93 -8.79 -7.50
N LEU A 100 5.83 -7.57 -6.94
CA LEU A 100 6.97 -6.67 -6.80
C LEU A 100 8.02 -7.22 -5.84
N VAL A 101 7.61 -7.89 -4.76
CA VAL A 101 8.53 -8.56 -3.82
C VAL A 101 9.29 -9.69 -4.51
N LYS A 102 8.60 -10.50 -5.32
CA LYS A 102 9.24 -11.58 -6.10
C LYS A 102 10.30 -11.03 -7.05
N VAL A 103 9.99 -9.95 -7.77
CA VAL A 103 10.97 -9.30 -8.66
C VAL A 103 12.13 -8.71 -7.85
N ALA A 104 11.87 -8.11 -6.69
CA ALA A 104 12.91 -7.57 -5.81
C ALA A 104 13.89 -8.65 -5.35
N LEU A 105 13.39 -9.82 -4.92
CA LEU A 105 14.21 -10.97 -4.53
C LEU A 105 15.08 -11.46 -5.69
N GLN A 106 14.53 -11.56 -6.90
CA GLN A 106 15.26 -11.98 -8.10
C GLN A 106 16.38 -11.01 -8.49
N GLN A 107 16.26 -9.73 -8.13
CA GLN A 107 17.22 -8.68 -8.45
C GLN A 107 18.14 -8.30 -7.27
N GLY A 108 18.09 -9.02 -6.14
CA GLY A 108 18.89 -8.70 -4.96
C GLY A 108 18.52 -7.36 -4.28
N SER A 109 17.26 -6.93 -4.44
CA SER A 109 16.71 -5.69 -3.88
C SER A 109 15.73 -5.94 -2.73
N GLU A 110 15.82 -7.11 -2.09
CA GLU A 110 14.92 -7.54 -1.02
C GLU A 110 15.02 -6.69 0.24
N ALA A 111 16.11 -5.94 0.43
CA ALA A 111 16.30 -4.97 1.51
C ALA A 111 15.09 -4.02 1.66
N TYR A 112 14.45 -3.65 0.56
CA TYR A 112 13.28 -2.76 0.53
C TYR A 112 11.95 -3.47 0.86
N CYS A 113 11.92 -4.79 0.98
CA CYS A 113 10.71 -5.58 1.20
C CYS A 113 10.56 -6.11 2.64
N TRP A 114 11.59 -5.96 3.49
CA TRP A 114 11.60 -6.47 4.86
C TRP A 114 10.67 -5.70 5.82
N GLY A 115 10.12 -6.41 6.81
CA GLY A 115 9.33 -5.84 7.91
C GLY A 115 7.83 -6.13 7.77
N PRO A 116 6.96 -5.55 8.62
CA PRO A 116 5.52 -5.66 8.43
C PRO A 116 5.16 -5.11 7.05
N SER A 117 4.56 -5.93 6.19
CA SER A 117 4.20 -5.50 4.83
C SER A 117 2.82 -4.84 4.79
N VAL A 118 2.31 -4.66 3.59
CA VAL A 118 0.98 -4.14 3.27
C VAL A 118 -0.09 -5.05 3.87
N TRP A 119 -1.15 -4.49 4.44
CA TRP A 119 -2.28 -5.29 4.91
C TRP A 119 -2.98 -6.01 3.75
N THR A 120 -3.38 -7.25 4.00
CA THR A 120 -4.33 -7.98 3.14
C THR A 120 -5.70 -7.29 3.17
N ARG A 121 -6.44 -7.45 2.09
CA ARG A 121 -7.82 -6.99 2.00
C ARG A 121 -8.67 -7.62 3.10
N GLU A 122 -8.51 -8.91 3.36
CA GLU A 122 -9.30 -9.63 4.36
C GLU A 122 -9.11 -9.03 5.75
N PHE A 123 -7.88 -8.69 6.12
CA PHE A 123 -7.56 -8.01 7.37
C PHE A 123 -8.26 -6.65 7.48
N VAL A 124 -8.19 -5.84 6.41
CA VAL A 124 -8.87 -4.55 6.35
C VAL A 124 -10.39 -4.69 6.44
N MET A 125 -10.98 -5.62 5.69
CA MET A 125 -12.42 -5.86 5.69
C MET A 125 -12.93 -6.33 7.06
N LYS A 126 -12.12 -7.08 7.81
CA LYS A 126 -12.45 -7.45 9.19
C LYS A 126 -12.55 -6.22 10.09
N MET A 127 -11.63 -5.26 9.95
CA MET A 127 -11.70 -4.00 10.70
C MET A 127 -12.92 -3.16 10.29
N ILE A 128 -13.18 -3.00 8.99
CA ILE A 128 -14.33 -2.23 8.48
C ILE A 128 -15.67 -2.76 9.03
N ARG A 129 -15.82 -4.08 9.14
CA ARG A 129 -17.02 -4.73 9.66
C ARG A 129 -17.11 -4.72 11.19
N GLY A 130 -16.02 -4.37 11.86
CA GLY A 130 -15.93 -4.28 13.31
C GLY A 130 -16.54 -2.99 13.86
N PRO A 131 -16.43 -2.76 15.18
CA PRO A 131 -16.85 -1.53 15.81
C PRO A 131 -16.06 -0.33 15.29
N LYS A 132 -16.75 0.78 15.00
CA LYS A 132 -16.10 2.02 14.52
C LYS A 132 -15.07 2.58 15.50
N ALA A 133 -15.27 2.38 16.80
CA ALA A 133 -14.33 2.82 17.83
C ALA A 133 -12.94 2.15 17.71
N ASP A 134 -12.87 1.00 17.03
CA ASP A 134 -11.63 0.25 16.83
C ASP A 134 -10.96 0.58 15.48
N HIS A 135 -11.50 1.52 14.70
CA HIS A 135 -10.97 1.85 13.38
C HIS A 135 -9.68 2.68 13.52
N PRO A 136 -8.49 2.11 13.22
CA PRO A 136 -7.22 2.77 13.49
C PRO A 136 -7.00 4.04 12.67
N TRP A 137 -7.74 4.22 11.56
CA TRP A 137 -7.62 5.37 10.68
C TRP A 137 -8.40 6.61 11.15
N LEU A 138 -9.25 6.52 12.16
CA LEU A 138 -9.98 7.67 12.69
C LEU A 138 -9.07 8.58 13.54
N ASP A 139 -8.15 7.98 14.29
CA ASP A 139 -7.29 8.69 15.24
C ASP A 139 -5.82 8.79 14.77
N PHE A 140 -5.49 8.27 13.59
CA PHE A 140 -4.11 8.24 13.10
C PHE A 140 -3.62 9.65 12.73
N ASN A 141 -2.57 10.12 13.43
CA ASN A 141 -1.96 11.42 13.16
C ASN A 141 -0.85 11.31 12.11
N TYR A 142 -1.19 11.63 10.86
CA TYR A 142 -0.26 11.58 9.72
C TYR A 142 0.97 12.47 9.92
N GLY A 143 2.14 11.98 9.51
CA GLY A 143 3.42 12.70 9.63
C GLY A 143 3.98 12.81 11.06
N ARG A 144 3.18 12.56 12.10
CA ARG A 144 3.60 12.65 13.51
C ARG A 144 3.63 11.31 14.23
N GLN A 145 2.69 10.41 13.92
CA GLN A 145 2.60 9.10 14.54
C GLN A 145 3.41 8.05 13.77
N LEU A 146 4.06 7.15 14.51
CA LEU A 146 4.81 6.04 13.91
C LEU A 146 3.86 5.03 13.25
N ILE A 147 4.20 4.58 12.04
CA ILE A 147 3.47 3.51 11.33
C ILE A 147 3.40 2.22 12.17
N SER A 148 4.37 1.97 13.04
CA SER A 148 4.41 0.80 13.93
C SER A 148 3.28 0.77 14.97
N THR A 149 2.59 1.89 15.19
CA THR A 149 1.40 1.95 16.08
C THR A 149 0.14 1.42 15.42
N LEU A 150 0.11 1.31 14.08
CA LEU A 150 -0.98 0.69 13.37
C LEU A 150 -0.97 -0.84 13.59
N PRO A 151 -2.14 -1.51 13.54
CA PRO A 151 -2.22 -2.96 13.63
C PRO A 151 -1.29 -3.68 12.64
N LYS A 152 -0.82 -4.85 13.04
CA LYS A 152 0.01 -5.72 12.19
C LYS A 152 -0.86 -6.83 11.63
N ASP A 153 -0.84 -7.01 10.31
CA ASP A 153 -1.53 -8.13 9.66
C ASP A 153 -0.67 -9.40 9.78
N PRO A 154 -1.09 -10.43 10.53
CA PRO A 154 -0.33 -11.67 10.70
C PRO A 154 0.05 -12.36 9.39
N GLU A 155 -0.75 -12.19 8.32
CA GLU A 155 -0.51 -12.83 7.03
C GLU A 155 0.67 -12.20 6.27
N THR A 156 1.21 -11.09 6.76
CA THR A 156 2.24 -10.30 6.08
C THR A 156 3.42 -9.92 6.98
N MET A 157 3.65 -10.69 8.05
CA MET A 157 4.70 -10.44 9.05
C MET A 157 6.01 -11.21 8.81
N ASP A 158 6.01 -12.14 7.86
CA ASP A 158 7.16 -13.01 7.60
C ASP A 158 8.19 -12.40 6.64
N ASP A 159 9.30 -13.11 6.50
CA ASP A 159 10.36 -12.83 5.53
C ASP A 159 9.81 -12.72 4.09
N PRO A 160 10.31 -11.77 3.27
CA PRO A 160 9.88 -11.60 1.87
C PRO A 160 9.89 -12.90 1.04
N GLY A 161 10.89 -13.76 1.23
CA GLY A 161 10.99 -15.07 0.57
C GLY A 161 9.91 -16.05 1.01
N VAL A 162 9.47 -16.00 2.27
CA VAL A 162 8.30 -16.76 2.75
C VAL A 162 7.00 -16.18 2.21
N LEU A 163 6.87 -14.85 2.18
CA LEU A 163 5.66 -14.17 1.71
C LEU A 163 5.38 -14.48 0.23
N VAL A 164 6.40 -14.54 -0.63
CA VAL A 164 6.18 -14.84 -2.07
C VAL A 164 5.65 -16.25 -2.32
N GLU A 165 5.81 -17.18 -1.39
CA GLU A 165 5.25 -18.53 -1.49
C GLU A 165 3.79 -18.61 -1.01
N ARG A 166 3.26 -17.54 -0.38
CA ARG A 166 1.87 -17.51 0.11
C ARG A 166 0.89 -17.26 -1.02
N ARG A 167 0.22 -18.33 -1.48
CA ARG A 167 -0.81 -18.26 -2.54
C ARG A 167 -1.88 -17.20 -2.29
N LEU A 168 -2.28 -16.96 -1.04
CA LEU A 168 -3.30 -15.96 -0.71
C LEU A 168 -2.88 -14.53 -1.10
N LEU A 169 -1.59 -14.21 -1.04
CA LEU A 169 -1.07 -12.88 -1.38
C LEU A 169 -1.09 -12.61 -2.89
N TRP A 170 -0.97 -13.67 -3.69
CA TRP A 170 -1.13 -13.58 -5.15
C TRP A 170 -2.57 -13.30 -5.58
N ASN A 171 -3.55 -13.59 -4.71
CA ASN A 171 -4.96 -13.30 -4.95
C ASN A 171 -5.38 -11.88 -4.50
N GLN A 172 -4.46 -11.09 -3.93
CA GLN A 172 -4.70 -9.71 -3.48
C GLN A 172 -4.74 -8.75 -4.67
N VAL A 173 -5.71 -8.94 -5.56
CA VAL A 173 -5.91 -8.16 -6.78
C VAL A 173 -7.30 -7.54 -6.79
N HIS A 174 -7.37 -6.31 -7.27
CA HIS A 174 -8.62 -5.71 -7.67
C HIS A 174 -9.09 -6.37 -8.97
N ARG A 175 -10.35 -6.80 -8.98
CA ARG A 175 -11.03 -7.29 -10.18
C ARG A 175 -12.06 -6.24 -10.57
N PRO A 176 -11.78 -5.39 -11.58
CA PRO A 176 -12.78 -4.49 -12.11
C PRO A 176 -13.99 -5.33 -12.53
N LEU A 177 -15.19 -4.84 -12.24
CA LEU A 177 -16.38 -5.42 -12.85
C LEU A 177 -16.22 -5.19 -14.35
N LEU A 178 -16.09 -6.28 -15.13
CA LEU A 178 -16.21 -6.20 -16.59
C LEU A 178 -17.49 -5.43 -16.88
N LYS A 179 -17.38 -4.33 -17.63
CA LYS A 179 -18.57 -3.65 -18.13
C LYS A 179 -19.37 -4.70 -18.89
N ARG A 180 -20.62 -4.93 -18.50
CA ARG A 180 -21.55 -5.75 -19.28
C ARG A 180 -21.53 -5.22 -20.71
N GLY A 181 -20.90 -5.94 -21.64
CA GLY A 181 -20.92 -5.62 -23.07
C GLY A 181 -19.59 -5.54 -23.81
N GLU A 182 -18.42 -5.71 -23.18
CA GLU A 182 -17.16 -5.84 -23.94
C GLU A 182 -16.84 -7.34 -24.16
N PRO A 183 -16.65 -7.78 -25.42
CA PRO A 183 -16.30 -9.17 -25.70
C PRO A 183 -14.95 -9.53 -25.09
N ASP A 184 -14.90 -10.73 -24.52
CA ASP A 184 -13.71 -11.38 -24.01
C ASP A 184 -12.83 -11.80 -25.20
N ASP A 185 -12.02 -10.87 -25.71
CA ASP A 185 -11.00 -11.18 -26.70
C ASP A 185 -9.79 -11.78 -25.97
N GLY A 186 -9.95 -13.05 -25.60
CA GLY A 186 -8.91 -13.86 -25.02
C GLY A 186 -7.66 -13.92 -25.90
N PHE A 187 -6.50 -13.82 -25.25
CA PHE A 187 -5.21 -14.29 -25.75
C PHE A 187 -4.49 -15.04 -24.63
#